data_AF-A0A7V0PT45-F1
#
_entry.id   AF-A0A7V0PT45-F1
#
_cell.length_a   1.000
_cell.length_b   1.000
_cell.length_c   1.000
_cell.angle_alpha   90.00
_cell.angle_beta   90.00
_cell.angle_gamma   90.00
#
_symmetry.space_group_name_H-M   'P 1'
#
loop_
_entity.id
_entity.type
_entity.pdbx_description
1 polymer ?
#
loop_
_entity_poly.entity_id
_entity_poly.type
_entity_poly.pdbx_seq_one_letter_code
_entity_poly.pdbx_strand_id
1 'polypeptide(L)'
;YDYSDIYGVNFKLTKKERILYHDSVPTHAMVFTGVDIANGKPVKWLVENSWGAKAGSKGYLIMFDKWFNDYVYEVVINKKYLPPSVLALLKTRPVVLPPWDPMYALLQ
;
A
#
# COMPACT_ATOMS: atom_id res chain seq x y z
N TYR A 1 -4.21 -6.48 15.68
CA TYR A 1 -5.16 -7.48 16.19
C TYR A 1 -4.37 -8.70 16.59
N ASP A 2 -4.73 -9.32 17.71
CA ASP A 2 -3.97 -10.43 18.31
C ASP A 2 -4.62 -11.78 17.97
N TYR A 3 -4.95 -11.99 16.69
CA TYR A 3 -5.66 -13.19 16.23
C TYR A 3 -4.89 -14.48 16.50
N SER A 4 -3.57 -14.45 16.38
CA SER A 4 -2.74 -15.63 16.64
C SER A 4 -2.82 -16.10 18.09
N ASP A 5 -2.92 -15.16 19.04
CA ASP A 5 -3.01 -15.49 20.46
C ASP A 5 -4.40 -16.03 20.81
N ILE A 6 -5.46 -15.49 20.19
CA ILE A 6 -6.84 -15.92 20.40
C ILE A 6 -7.10 -17.32 19.83
N TYR A 7 -6.61 -17.59 18.61
CA TYR A 7 -6.92 -18.84 17.90
C TYR A 7 -5.82 -19.90 18.01
N GLY A 8 -4.64 -19.58 18.58
CA GLY A 8 -3.52 -20.50 18.68
C GLY A 8 -2.89 -20.88 17.33
N VAL A 9 -3.11 -20.09 16.28
CA VAL A 9 -2.63 -20.35 14.92
C VAL A 9 -1.83 -19.15 14.39
N ASN A 10 -0.71 -19.43 13.73
CA ASN A 10 0.09 -18.39 13.09
C ASN A 10 -0.47 -18.05 11.70
N PHE A 11 -0.96 -16.82 11.53
CA PHE A 11 -1.52 -16.31 10.27
C PHE A 11 -0.50 -15.53 9.41
N LYS A 12 0.78 -15.51 9.80
CA LYS A 12 1.78 -14.68 9.12
C LYS A 12 2.19 -15.28 7.79
N LEU A 13 1.85 -14.58 6.72
CA LEU A 13 2.44 -14.72 5.39
C LEU A 13 3.32 -13.50 5.09
N THR A 14 4.37 -13.67 4.30
CA THR A 14 5.12 -12.54 3.71
C THR A 14 4.28 -11.82 2.67
N LYS A 15 4.59 -10.55 2.36
CA LYS A 15 3.87 -9.79 1.30
C LYS A 15 3.89 -10.51 -0.04
N LYS A 16 5.01 -11.16 -0.39
CA LYS A 16 5.14 -12.00 -1.59
C LYS A 16 4.17 -13.17 -1.57
N GLU A 17 4.13 -13.93 -0.48
CA GLU A 17 3.21 -15.07 -0.34
C GLU A 17 1.76 -14.61 -0.41
N ARG A 18 1.41 -13.48 0.22
CA ARG A 18 0.05 -12.93 0.15
C ARG A 18 -0.38 -12.58 -1.28
N ILE A 19 0.53 -12.03 -2.08
CA ILE A 19 0.27 -11.77 -3.50
C ILE A 19 0.13 -13.09 -4.27
N LEU A 20 1.07 -14.03 -4.11
CA LEU A 20 1.08 -15.30 -4.86
C LEU A 20 -0.11 -16.20 -4.56
N TYR A 21 -0.57 -16.22 -3.32
CA TYR A 21 -1.72 -17.01 -2.87
C TYR A 21 -3.04 -16.22 -2.90
N HIS A 22 -3.04 -15.01 -3.46
CA HIS A 22 -4.22 -14.14 -3.59
C HIS A 22 -4.90 -13.79 -2.23
N ASP A 23 -4.15 -13.88 -1.13
CA ASP A 23 -4.59 -13.45 0.21
C ASP A 23 -4.63 -11.93 0.34
N SER A 24 -3.78 -11.21 -0.42
CA SER A 24 -3.80 -9.74 -0.45
C SER A 24 -3.48 -9.20 -1.84
N VAL A 25 -4.34 -8.29 -2.30
CA VAL A 25 -4.25 -7.55 -3.56
C VAL A 25 -4.60 -6.07 -3.30
N PRO A 26 -4.22 -5.11 -4.15
CA PRO A 26 -4.68 -3.74 -4.02
C PRO A 26 -6.19 -3.65 -4.29
N THR A 27 -6.95 -3.08 -3.35
CA THR A 27 -8.43 -3.04 -3.41
C THR A 27 -9.05 -1.65 -3.34
N HIS A 28 -8.29 -0.63 -2.91
CA HIS A 28 -8.83 0.70 -2.67
C HIS A 28 -7.77 1.77 -2.84
N ALA A 29 -8.15 2.90 -3.44
CA ALA A 29 -7.30 4.06 -3.62
C ALA A 29 -7.66 5.16 -2.61
N MET A 30 -6.65 5.76 -2.00
CA MET A 30 -6.76 6.85 -1.02
C MET A 30 -5.63 7.86 -1.23
N VAL A 31 -5.64 8.97 -0.49
CA VAL A 31 -4.67 10.06 -0.67
C VAL A 31 -3.83 10.27 0.59
N PHE A 32 -2.51 10.24 0.48
CA PHE A 32 -1.62 10.67 1.55
C PHE A 32 -1.61 12.20 1.65
N THR A 33 -1.93 12.73 2.83
CA THR A 33 -2.01 14.18 3.10
C THR A 33 -1.04 14.65 4.18
N GLY A 34 -0.35 13.72 4.85
CA GLY A 34 0.69 14.03 5.82
C GLY A 34 1.52 12.82 6.22
N VAL A 35 2.67 13.07 6.82
CA VAL A 35 3.55 12.03 7.37
C VAL A 35 4.13 12.51 8.70
N ASP A 36 4.11 11.63 9.69
CA ASP A 36 4.80 11.80 10.96
C ASP A 36 6.18 11.16 10.86
N ILE A 37 7.22 11.93 11.18
CA ILE A 37 8.63 11.54 11.05
C ILE A 37 9.27 11.54 12.44
N ALA A 38 9.77 10.38 12.86
CA ALA A 38 10.59 10.26 14.07
C ALA A 38 11.99 9.76 13.69
N ASN A 39 13.04 10.43 14.17
CA ASN A 39 14.43 10.07 13.90
C ASN A 39 14.75 9.92 12.39
N GLY A 40 14.16 10.79 11.57
CA GLY A 40 14.35 10.77 10.11
C GLY A 40 13.62 9.63 9.39
N LYS A 41 12.73 8.89 10.05
CA LYS A 41 11.95 7.79 9.46
C LYS A 41 10.44 8.02 9.61
N PRO A 42 9.63 7.66 8.61
CA PRO A 42 8.17 7.62 8.75
C PRO A 42 7.75 6.67 9.86
N VAL A 43 6.82 7.12 10.70
CA VAL A 43 6.18 6.25 11.71
C VAL A 43 4.69 6.10 11.44
N LYS A 44 4.05 7.15 10.90
CA LYS A 44 2.62 7.17 10.57
C LYS A 44 2.37 8.08 9.37
N TRP A 45 1.33 7.74 8.62
CA TRP A 45 0.84 8.46 7.46
C TRP A 45 -0.58 8.92 7.72
N LEU A 46 -0.88 10.19 7.42
CA LEU A 46 -2.23 10.72 7.41
C LEU A 46 -2.84 10.47 6.03
N VAL A 47 -4.01 9.84 6.01
CA VAL A 47 -4.65 9.36 4.78
C VAL A 47 -6.06 9.94 4.72
N GLU A 48 -6.36 10.67 3.65
CA GLU A 48 -7.71 11.09 3.32
C GLU A 48 -8.44 9.94 2.59
N ASN A 49 -9.65 9.61 3.06
CA ASN A 49 -10.49 8.57 2.49
C ASN A 49 -11.78 9.16 1.91
N SER A 50 -12.47 8.40 1.07
CA SER A 50 -13.66 8.82 0.31
C SER A 50 -14.99 8.35 0.89
N TRP A 51 -15.03 7.89 2.15
CA TRP A 51 -16.24 7.35 2.80
C TRP A 51 -17.03 8.37 3.63
N GLY A 52 -16.76 9.66 3.40
CA GLY A 52 -17.43 10.77 4.08
C GLY A 52 -16.92 11.06 5.50
N ALA A 53 -17.32 12.20 6.04
CA ALA A 53 -16.76 12.75 7.28
C ALA A 53 -17.13 11.96 8.56
N LYS A 54 -18.09 11.03 8.50
CA LYS A 54 -18.44 10.19 9.66
C LYS A 54 -17.49 8.99 9.84
N ALA A 55 -16.74 8.63 8.80
CA ALA A 55 -15.76 7.54 8.87
C ALA A 55 -14.44 8.03 9.47
N GLY A 56 -13.76 7.15 10.22
CA GLY A 56 -12.45 7.45 10.83
C GLY A 56 -12.49 8.71 11.69
N SER A 57 -11.46 9.55 11.56
CA SER A 57 -11.40 10.87 12.20
C SER A 57 -11.75 11.94 11.16
N LYS A 58 -13.04 12.27 11.04
CA LYS A 58 -13.54 13.29 10.08
C LYS A 58 -13.20 12.96 8.61
N GLY A 59 -13.22 11.68 8.22
CA GLY A 59 -12.86 11.20 6.88
C GLY A 59 -11.38 10.81 6.72
N TYR A 60 -10.56 11.02 7.76
CA TYR A 60 -9.14 10.68 7.74
C TYR A 60 -8.84 9.40 8.51
N LEU A 61 -7.80 8.69 8.06
CA LEU A 61 -7.23 7.52 8.68
C LEU A 61 -5.77 7.78 9.06
N ILE A 62 -5.30 7.09 10.10
CA ILE A 62 -3.88 7.02 10.46
C ILE A 62 -3.37 5.64 10.07
N MET A 63 -2.39 5.60 9.18
CA MET A 63 -1.73 4.39 8.72
C MET A 63 -0.33 4.32 9.32
N PHE A 64 -0.07 3.33 10.17
CA PHE A 64 1.30 3.10 10.67
C PHE A 64 2.22 2.67 9.54
N ASP A 65 3.50 3.04 9.61
CA ASP A 65 4.48 2.72 8.56
C ASP A 65 4.65 1.21 8.35
N LYS A 66 4.51 0.40 9.41
CA LYS A 66 4.46 -1.06 9.26
C LYS A 66 3.31 -1.53 8.37
N TRP A 67 2.13 -0.92 8.50
CA TRP A 67 0.99 -1.24 7.65
C TRP A 67 1.24 -0.81 6.20
N PHE A 68 1.85 0.36 6.00
CA PHE A 68 2.27 0.83 4.68
C PHE A 68 3.15 -0.23 3.98
N ASN A 69 4.18 -0.71 4.67
CA ASN A 69 5.10 -1.73 4.14
C ASN A 69 4.35 -3.02 3.75
N ASP A 70 3.39 -3.44 4.57
CA ASP A 70 2.67 -4.70 4.40
C ASP A 70 1.57 -4.65 3.31
N TYR A 71 0.91 -3.51 3.10
CA TYR A 71 -0.36 -3.45 2.36
C TYR A 71 -0.48 -2.32 1.31
N VAL A 72 0.49 -1.41 1.20
CA VAL A 72 0.52 -0.44 0.08
C VAL A 72 1.27 -1.04 -1.10
N TYR A 73 0.64 -1.08 -2.26
CA TYR A 73 1.20 -1.70 -3.47
C TYR A 73 1.67 -0.68 -4.51
N GLU A 74 0.99 0.45 -4.60
CA GLU A 74 1.24 1.47 -5.62
C GLU A 74 1.16 2.88 -5.03
N VAL A 75 1.98 3.79 -5.56
CA VAL A 75 1.92 5.22 -5.32
C VAL A 75 2.13 5.97 -6.63
N VAL A 76 1.40 7.07 -6.80
CA VAL A 76 1.57 7.96 -7.95
C VAL A 76 2.39 9.16 -7.52
N ILE A 77 3.56 9.33 -8.14
CA ILE A 77 4.52 10.39 -7.79
C ILE A 77 4.79 11.25 -9.02
N ASN A 78 4.85 12.58 -8.84
CA ASN A 78 5.27 13.47 -9.91
C ASN A 78 6.72 13.15 -10.34
N LYS A 79 6.93 12.96 -11.65
CA LYS A 79 8.21 12.58 -12.25
C LYS A 79 9.38 13.49 -11.83
N LYS A 80 9.13 14.76 -11.50
CA LYS A 80 10.17 15.69 -11.05
C LYS A 80 10.87 15.27 -9.74
N TYR A 81 10.23 14.40 -8.95
CA TYR A 81 10.78 13.87 -7.70
C TYR A 81 11.49 12.52 -7.87
N LEU A 82 11.46 11.93 -9.06
CA LEU A 82 12.07 10.63 -9.31
C LEU A 82 13.53 10.77 -9.76
N PRO A 83 14.44 9.93 -9.28
CA PRO A 83 15.82 9.95 -9.74
C PRO A 83 15.91 9.52 -11.21
N PRO A 84 16.93 9.98 -11.97
CA PRO A 84 17.10 9.64 -13.39
C PRO A 84 17.12 8.13 -13.68
N SER A 85 17.66 7.33 -12.75
CA SER A 85 17.70 5.86 -12.85
C SER A 85 16.30 5.24 -12.90
N VAL A 86 15.35 5.73 -12.10
CA VAL A 86 13.96 5.27 -12.11
C VAL A 86 13.24 5.76 -13.37
N LEU A 87 13.48 7.00 -13.79
CA LEU A 87 12.89 7.54 -15.03
C LEU A 87 13.36 6.78 -16.29
N ALA A 88 14.57 6.25 -16.28
CA ALA A 88 15.08 5.42 -17.38
C ALA A 88 14.30 4.11 -17.55
N LEU A 89 13.74 3.53 -16.47
CA LEU A 89 12.93 2.31 -16.53
C LEU A 89 11.67 2.51 -17.39
N LEU A 90 11.11 3.72 -17.43
CA LEU A 90 9.94 4.05 -18.26
C LEU A 90 10.20 3.94 -19.77
N LYS A 91 11.46 3.88 -20.19
CA LYS A 91 11.87 3.74 -21.61
C LYS A 91 12.13 2.27 -22.01
N THR A 92 12.06 1.35 -21.05
CA THR A 92 12.28 -0.08 -21.31
C THR A 92 11.00 -0.74 -21.83
N ARG A 93 11.13 -1.92 -22.45
CA ARG A 93 9.97 -2.72 -22.85
C ARG A 93 9.27 -3.24 -21.58
N PRO A 94 7.96 -2.96 -21.38
CA PRO A 94 7.25 -3.43 -20.21
C PRO A 94 7.13 -4.96 -20.22
N VAL A 95 7.16 -5.56 -19.03
CA VAL A 95 6.81 -6.97 -18.85
C VAL A 95 5.30 -7.08 -18.96
N VAL A 96 4.83 -7.90 -19.91
CA VAL A 96 3.40 -8.17 -20.08
C VAL A 96 2.99 -9.24 -19.08
N LEU A 97 2.12 -8.89 -18.15
CA LEU A 97 1.54 -9.80 -17.17
C LEU A 97 0.22 -10.38 -17.69
N PRO A 98 -0.19 -11.59 -17.24
CA PRO A 98 -1.48 -12.14 -17.60
C PRO A 98 -2.63 -11.28 -17.05
N PRO A 99 -3.83 -11.32 -17.66
CA PRO A 99 -4.95 -10.47 -17.25
C PRO A 99 -5.51 -10.79 -15.86
N TRP A 100 -5.18 -11.96 -15.31
CA TRP A 100 -5.55 -12.37 -13.94
C TRP A 100 -4.45 -12.12 -12.91
N ASP A 101 -3.39 -11.38 -13.26
CA ASP A 101 -2.33 -11.02 -12.31
C ASP A 101 -2.91 -10.21 -11.14
N PRO A 102 -2.56 -10.53 -9.88
CA PRO A 102 -3.09 -9.85 -8.70
C PRO A 102 -2.83 -8.35 -8.67
N MET A 103 -1.80 -7.86 -9.38
CA MET A 103 -1.52 -6.42 -9.47
C MET A 103 -2.49 -5.66 -10.38
N TYR A 104 -3.30 -6.37 -11.19
CA TYR A 104 -4.34 -5.74 -12.01
C TYR A 104 -5.64 -5.44 -11.24
N ALA A 105 -5.81 -5.98 -10.03
CA ALA A 105 -7.06 -5.91 -9.28
C ALA A 105 -7.54 -4.48 -8.96
N LEU A 106 -6.62 -3.50 -8.83
CA LEU A 106 -6.96 -2.10 -8.54
C LEU A 106 -7.54 -1.36 -9.76
N LEU A 107 -7.33 -1.86 -10.97
CA LEU A 107 -7.76 -1.22 -12.21
C LEU A 107 -9.17 -1.64 -12.65
N GLN A 108 -9.84 -2.49 -11.86
CA GLN A 108 -11.26 -2.86 -12.03
C GLN A 108 -12.14 -2.08 -11.07
#